data_AF-A0A525L563-F1
#
_entry.id   AF-A0A525L563-F1
#
_cell.length_a   1.000
_cell.length_b   1.000
_cell.length_c   1.000
_cell.angle_alpha   90.00
_cell.angle_beta   90.00
_cell.angle_gamma   90.00
#
_symmetry.space_group_name_H-M   'P 1'
#
loop_
_entity.id
_entity.type
_entity.pdbx_description
1 polymer ?
#
loop_
_entity_poly.entity_id
_entity_poly.type
_entity_poly.pdbx_seq_one_letter_code
_entity_poly.pdbx_strand_id
1 'polypeptide(L)'
;MPNSFGETLQALGVPMFSEPDDAPTAASGQDGSADPGPPGPVGSPAASAPSDPCEFTFIGGAGVGGDYLDALKQSFERGGIAHVHVPNHPAAFPWEVAGDAISIPHVNDLSFAKGLVDTPEARAAAQHSLSLGDEQYNLGGYSYGAAAAAANAYAVAQNGGKVDNLVLLGAPINQDLYDAVTHNPRIKNVVNLDLGAYGDPIHAGMTDGEILRAAPKLAGQWASGQGHFRYSGDGPVFDQRRDELTQQLLDRGLR
;
A
#
# COMPACT_ATOMS: atom_id res chain seq x y z
N MET A 1 27.79 3.97 -0.69
CA MET A 1 27.11 3.63 -1.96
C MET A 1 26.75 2.16 -1.87
N PRO A 2 25.49 1.81 -1.59
CA PRO A 2 25.04 0.41 -1.69
C PRO A 2 24.97 0.05 -3.19
N ASN A 3 25.49 -1.12 -3.54
CA ASN A 3 25.78 -1.54 -4.91
C ASN A 3 24.98 -2.79 -5.31
N SER A 4 23.79 -3.02 -4.73
CA SER A 4 22.95 -4.12 -5.18
C SER A 4 21.47 -3.74 -5.25
N PHE A 5 20.86 -4.09 -6.38
CA PHE A 5 19.44 -3.91 -6.69
C PHE A 5 18.51 -4.60 -5.66
N GLY A 6 18.99 -5.64 -4.98
CA GLY A 6 18.28 -6.31 -3.89
C GLY A 6 18.08 -5.42 -2.64
N GLU A 7 19.01 -4.50 -2.35
CA GLU A 7 18.85 -3.54 -1.24
C GLU A 7 17.78 -2.48 -1.56
N THR A 8 17.52 -2.20 -2.85
CA THR A 8 16.45 -1.27 -3.27
C THR A 8 15.07 -1.90 -3.10
N LEU A 9 14.91 -3.20 -3.34
CA LEU A 9 13.64 -3.91 -3.12
C LEU A 9 13.37 -4.17 -1.63
N GLN A 10 14.42 -4.46 -0.84
CA GLN A 10 14.34 -4.45 0.62
C GLN A 10 13.98 -3.05 1.16
N ALA A 11 14.49 -2.00 0.53
CA ALA A 11 14.13 -0.61 0.83
C ALA A 11 12.73 -0.20 0.32
N LEU A 12 12.04 -1.04 -0.45
CA LEU A 12 10.64 -0.86 -0.88
C LEU A 12 9.66 -1.71 -0.06
N GLY A 13 10.15 -2.41 0.98
CA GLY A 13 9.28 -3.00 1.99
C GLY A 13 8.42 -4.16 1.51
N VAL A 14 8.83 -4.85 0.43
CA VAL A 14 8.16 -6.10 0.05
C VAL A 14 8.40 -7.12 1.18
N PRO A 15 7.35 -7.66 1.82
CA PRO A 15 7.53 -8.69 2.83
C PRO A 15 8.27 -9.88 2.21
N MET A 16 9.41 -10.23 2.80
CA MET A 16 10.06 -11.52 2.54
C MET A 16 9.14 -12.59 3.13
N PHE A 17 8.24 -13.15 2.32
CA PHE A 17 7.46 -14.31 2.70
C PHE A 17 8.44 -15.45 2.97
N SER A 18 8.65 -15.76 4.26
CA SER A 18 9.27 -17.02 4.66
C SER A 18 8.36 -18.17 4.18
N GLU A 19 8.95 -19.14 3.47
CA GLU A 19 8.25 -20.35 3.04
C GLU A 19 7.56 -21.06 4.22
N PRO A 20 6.38 -21.66 4.02
CA PRO A 20 5.76 -22.48 5.04
C PRO A 20 6.55 -23.78 5.20
N ASP A 21 7.20 -23.94 6.35
CA ASP A 21 7.77 -25.22 6.77
C ASP A 21 6.66 -26.27 6.96
N ASP A 22 6.93 -27.45 6.40
CA ASP A 22 6.07 -28.63 6.33
C ASP A 22 5.46 -29.10 7.67
N ALA A 23 4.21 -29.57 7.61
CA ALA A 23 3.63 -30.51 8.57
C ALA A 23 3.89 -31.97 8.12
N PRO A 24 3.58 -33.04 8.88
CA PRO A 24 3.20 -33.16 10.30
C PRO A 24 3.99 -34.26 11.06
N THR A 25 3.87 -34.35 12.38
CA THR A 25 4.11 -35.60 13.13
C THR A 25 3.01 -35.89 14.13
N ALA A 26 2.72 -37.18 14.25
CA ALA A 26 1.52 -37.75 14.84
C ALA A 26 1.72 -38.27 16.29
N ALA A 27 0.59 -38.34 17.00
CA ALA A 27 0.10 -39.45 17.83
C ALA A 27 0.30 -39.47 19.37
N SER A 28 -0.81 -39.96 19.98
CA SER A 28 -1.01 -40.65 21.27
C SER A 28 -1.14 -39.79 22.54
N GLY A 29 -2.14 -39.96 23.42
CA GLY A 29 -3.33 -40.82 23.45
C GLY A 29 -4.02 -40.80 24.83
N GLN A 30 -5.35 -41.03 24.85
CA GLN A 30 -6.21 -41.68 25.89
C GLN A 30 -6.31 -41.06 27.31
N ASP A 31 -7.38 -41.16 28.09
CA ASP A 31 -8.80 -41.62 27.99
C ASP A 31 -9.48 -41.17 29.31
N GLY A 32 -10.82 -41.00 29.35
CA GLY A 32 -11.56 -40.88 30.61
C GLY A 32 -13.02 -40.40 30.53
N SER A 33 -13.93 -41.36 30.32
CA SER A 33 -15.40 -41.45 30.52
C SER A 33 -16.07 -40.52 31.58
N ALA A 34 -17.37 -40.14 31.54
CA ALA A 34 -18.58 -40.91 31.20
C ALA A 34 -19.86 -40.05 30.90
N ASP A 35 -20.61 -40.44 29.85
CA ASP A 35 -22.06 -40.78 29.72
C ASP A 35 -23.24 -39.82 30.14
N PRO A 36 -24.52 -40.02 29.69
CA PRO A 36 -25.17 -39.16 28.69
C PRO A 36 -26.61 -38.70 29.07
N GLY A 37 -27.15 -37.72 28.33
CA GLY A 37 -28.57 -37.38 28.34
C GLY A 37 -29.04 -36.99 26.92
N PRO A 38 -30.17 -37.51 26.39
CA PRO A 38 -30.60 -37.30 25.01
C PRO A 38 -31.73 -36.24 24.93
N PRO A 39 -32.30 -35.91 23.74
CA PRO A 39 -31.94 -34.71 23.02
C PRO A 39 -33.13 -33.74 22.83
N GLY A 40 -32.84 -32.47 22.57
CA GLY A 40 -33.83 -31.49 22.11
C GLY A 40 -33.19 -30.36 21.31
N PRO A 41 -33.80 -29.85 20.23
CA PRO A 41 -33.05 -29.52 19.04
C PRO A 41 -32.99 -28.01 18.71
N VAL A 42 -31.96 -27.67 17.93
CA VAL A 42 -31.79 -26.52 17.02
C VAL A 42 -31.82 -25.11 17.62
N GLY A 43 -30.62 -24.62 17.93
CA GLY A 43 -30.21 -23.26 17.60
C GLY A 43 -28.83 -23.39 16.95
N SER A 44 -28.76 -23.19 15.63
CA SER A 44 -27.52 -23.29 14.85
C SER A 44 -26.38 -22.50 15.52
N PRO A 45 -25.13 -22.99 15.49
CA PRO A 45 -24.00 -22.17 15.89
C PRO A 45 -24.03 -20.91 15.03
N ALA A 46 -23.92 -19.74 15.66
CA ALA A 46 -23.56 -18.54 14.97
C ALA A 46 -22.35 -18.91 14.10
N ALA A 47 -22.51 -18.84 12.79
CA ALA A 47 -21.39 -18.89 11.89
C ALA A 47 -20.47 -17.76 12.35
N SER A 48 -19.33 -18.12 12.93
CA SER A 48 -18.21 -17.21 13.05
C SER A 48 -18.06 -16.59 11.66
N ALA A 49 -18.21 -15.27 11.57
CA ALA A 49 -17.98 -14.55 10.32
C ALA A 49 -16.63 -15.02 9.76
N PRO A 50 -16.52 -15.31 8.45
CA PRO A 50 -15.22 -15.58 7.88
C PRO A 50 -14.35 -14.36 8.17
N SER A 51 -13.25 -14.58 8.89
CA SER A 51 -12.21 -13.59 9.09
C SER A 51 -11.49 -13.48 7.76
N ASP A 52 -11.98 -12.58 6.92
CA ASP A 52 -11.61 -12.45 5.51
C ASP A 52 -10.27 -11.71 5.36
N PRO A 53 -9.23 -12.31 4.75
CA PRO A 53 -7.93 -11.69 4.58
C PRO A 53 -7.93 -10.66 3.43
N CYS A 54 -8.71 -9.60 3.54
CA CYS A 54 -8.50 -8.37 2.73
C CYS A 54 -7.18 -7.73 3.18
N GLU A 55 -6.23 -7.54 2.26
CA GLU A 55 -4.94 -6.92 2.57
C GLU A 55 -4.82 -5.55 1.93
N PHE A 56 -4.30 -4.58 2.68
CA PHE A 56 -3.92 -3.28 2.14
C PHE A 56 -2.47 -2.94 2.48
N THR A 57 -1.59 -3.01 1.48
CA THR A 57 -0.22 -2.49 1.60
C THR A 57 -0.18 -1.02 1.19
N PHE A 58 0.19 -0.14 2.13
CA PHE A 58 0.32 1.30 1.90
C PHE A 58 1.76 1.78 2.08
N ILE A 59 2.32 2.40 1.05
CA ILE A 59 3.71 2.89 1.02
C ILE A 59 3.75 4.40 1.29
N GLY A 60 4.57 4.81 2.26
CA GLY A 60 4.77 6.21 2.64
C GLY A 60 5.53 7.04 1.61
N GLY A 61 5.59 8.35 1.86
CA GLY A 61 6.35 9.29 1.04
C GLY A 61 7.87 9.22 1.26
N ALA A 62 8.60 9.77 0.28
CA ALA A 62 10.05 9.90 0.29
C ALA A 62 10.54 10.66 1.53
N GLY A 63 11.54 10.11 2.20
CA GLY A 63 12.10 10.67 3.43
C GLY A 63 11.14 10.87 4.60
N VAL A 64 9.93 10.30 4.53
CA VAL A 64 8.96 10.32 5.63
C VAL A 64 8.68 8.87 6.04
N GLY A 65 9.67 8.27 6.70
CA GLY A 65 9.42 7.27 7.74
C GLY A 65 9.12 8.02 9.03
N GLY A 66 8.10 7.62 9.78
CA GLY A 66 7.74 8.30 11.03
C GLY A 66 6.29 8.10 11.45
N ASP A 67 5.97 8.62 12.64
CA ASP A 67 4.72 8.40 13.37
C ASP A 67 3.44 8.69 12.56
N TYR A 68 3.50 9.54 11.53
CA TYR A 68 2.32 9.78 10.67
C TYR A 68 1.86 8.50 9.93
N LEU A 69 2.78 7.57 9.60
CA LEU A 69 2.44 6.30 8.98
C LEU A 69 1.71 5.38 9.95
N ASP A 70 2.14 5.36 11.21
CA ASP A 70 1.43 4.64 12.27
C ASP A 70 0.05 5.26 12.50
N ALA A 71 -0.04 6.59 12.52
CA ALA A 71 -1.33 7.28 12.66
C ALA A 71 -2.25 7.05 11.44
N LEU A 72 -1.68 6.95 10.23
CA LEU A 72 -2.41 6.62 9.01
C LEU A 72 -2.93 5.18 9.05
N LYS A 73 -2.06 4.24 9.40
CA LYS A 73 -2.44 2.85 9.64
C LYS A 73 -3.57 2.73 10.65
N GLN A 74 -3.44 3.38 11.81
CA GLN A 74 -4.47 3.40 12.84
C GLN A 74 -5.78 4.01 12.32
N SER A 75 -5.72 5.04 11.49
CA SER A 75 -6.93 5.64 10.90
C SER A 75 -7.62 4.68 9.94
N PHE A 76 -6.85 3.99 9.09
CA PHE A 76 -7.35 2.94 8.21
C PHE A 76 -8.02 1.80 9.01
N GLU A 77 -7.33 1.26 10.02
CA GLU A 77 -7.84 0.19 10.87
C GLU A 77 -9.08 0.61 11.66
N ARG A 78 -9.11 1.82 12.24
CA ARG A 78 -10.30 2.37 12.93
C ARG A 78 -11.49 2.54 11.99
N GLY A 79 -11.23 2.92 10.73
CA GLY A 79 -12.27 3.06 9.71
C GLY A 79 -12.81 1.73 9.20
N GLY A 80 -12.13 0.62 9.50
CA GLY A 80 -12.55 -0.73 9.11
C GLY A 80 -11.83 -1.30 7.89
N ILE A 81 -10.71 -0.70 7.45
CA ILE A 81 -9.83 -1.33 6.46
C ILE A 81 -9.03 -2.42 7.17
N ALA A 82 -9.14 -3.66 6.70
CA ALA A 82 -8.50 -4.81 7.32
C ALA A 82 -7.03 -4.99 6.90
N HIS A 83 -6.27 -5.71 7.74
CA HIS A 83 -4.89 -6.16 7.50
C HIS A 83 -3.97 -5.12 6.82
N VAL A 84 -3.97 -3.90 7.36
CA VAL A 84 -3.16 -2.80 6.82
C VAL A 84 -1.68 -3.06 7.10
N HIS A 85 -0.90 -3.21 6.02
CA HIS A 85 0.54 -3.27 6.06
C HIS A 85 1.13 -1.92 5.64
N VAL A 86 1.95 -1.34 6.51
CA VAL A 86 2.76 -0.17 6.17
C VAL A 86 4.21 -0.56 6.39
N PRO A 87 5.01 -0.70 5.32
CA PRO A 87 6.40 -1.06 5.49
C PRO A 87 7.14 0.01 6.29
N ASN A 88 7.81 -0.42 7.35
CA ASN A 88 8.60 0.48 8.19
C ASN A 88 9.89 0.87 7.46
N HIS A 89 10.00 2.15 7.10
CA HIS A 89 11.26 2.74 6.68
C HIS A 89 11.86 3.53 7.85
N PRO A 90 13.18 3.45 8.10
CA PRO A 90 13.82 4.39 9.01
C PRO A 90 13.57 5.81 8.49
N ALA A 91 13.20 6.72 9.40
CA ALA A 91 13.02 8.13 9.08
C ALA A 91 14.29 8.66 8.39
N ALA A 92 14.16 9.08 7.13
CA ALA A 92 15.27 9.69 6.41
C ALA A 92 15.46 11.13 6.92
N PHE A 93 16.70 11.64 6.87
CA PHE A 93 17.02 12.98 7.33
C PHE A 93 16.42 14.05 6.39
N PRO A 94 16.13 15.28 6.87
CA PRO A 94 15.61 16.41 6.10
C PRO A 94 16.22 16.69 4.71
N TRP A 95 17.52 16.47 4.56
CA TRP A 95 18.24 16.72 3.31
C TRP A 95 18.10 15.57 2.30
N GLU A 96 17.68 14.38 2.74
CA GLU A 96 17.33 13.25 1.88
C GLU A 96 15.98 13.48 1.18
N VAL A 97 15.02 14.19 1.77
CA VAL A 97 13.74 14.55 1.11
C VAL A 97 13.96 15.37 -0.18
N ALA A 98 14.93 16.30 -0.18
CA ALA A 98 15.31 17.06 -1.38
C ALA A 98 16.09 16.19 -2.39
N GLY A 99 16.86 15.21 -1.91
CA GLY A 99 17.53 14.19 -2.73
C GLY A 99 16.56 13.16 -3.33
N ASP A 100 15.48 12.83 -2.62
CA ASP A 100 14.47 11.88 -3.05
C ASP A 100 13.50 12.49 -4.06
N ALA A 101 13.26 13.81 -4.00
CA ALA A 101 12.59 14.50 -5.10
C ALA A 101 13.36 14.38 -6.43
N ILE A 102 14.69 14.19 -6.36
CA ILE A 102 15.55 13.89 -7.51
C ILE A 102 15.48 12.40 -7.90
N SER A 103 15.09 11.51 -6.99
CA SER A 103 14.91 10.08 -7.27
C SER A 103 13.51 9.72 -7.81
N ILE A 104 12.51 10.58 -7.62
CA ILE A 104 11.15 10.41 -8.18
C ILE A 104 11.17 10.12 -9.70
N PRO A 105 11.91 10.88 -10.55
CA PRO A 105 12.05 10.57 -11.97
C PRO A 105 12.62 9.19 -12.31
N HIS A 106 13.19 8.46 -11.34
CA HIS A 106 13.71 7.11 -11.55
C HIS A 106 12.70 6.00 -11.23
N VAL A 107 11.59 6.32 -10.55
CA VAL A 107 10.57 5.33 -10.15
C VAL A 107 9.16 5.67 -10.65
N ASN A 108 9.00 6.82 -11.32
CA ASN A 108 7.72 7.37 -11.71
C ASN A 108 7.26 6.98 -13.12
N ASP A 109 8.06 6.21 -13.87
CA ASP A 109 7.80 5.89 -15.28
C ASP A 109 7.52 4.39 -15.51
N LEU A 110 7.01 4.09 -16.71
CA LEU A 110 6.69 2.72 -17.10
C LEU A 110 7.94 1.86 -17.30
N SER A 111 9.09 2.46 -17.60
CA SER A 111 10.34 1.73 -17.82
C SER A 111 10.85 1.10 -16.53
N PHE A 112 10.80 1.85 -15.43
CA PHE A 112 11.08 1.35 -14.09
C PHE A 112 10.11 0.23 -13.72
N ALA A 113 8.80 0.44 -13.90
CA ALA A 113 7.78 -0.57 -13.59
C ALA A 113 8.00 -1.87 -14.40
N LYS A 114 8.40 -1.77 -15.67
CA LYS A 114 8.79 -2.94 -16.48
C LYS A 114 10.01 -3.66 -15.93
N GLY A 115 10.98 -2.93 -15.38
CA GLY A 115 12.15 -3.51 -14.70
C GLY A 115 11.78 -4.36 -13.48
N LEU A 116 10.63 -4.11 -12.85
CA LEU A 116 10.14 -4.89 -11.70
C LEU A 116 9.45 -6.19 -12.09
N VAL A 117 8.96 -6.33 -13.33
CA VAL A 117 8.10 -7.46 -13.75
C VAL A 117 8.76 -8.80 -13.50
N ASP A 118 10.06 -8.96 -13.77
CA ASP A 118 10.74 -10.25 -13.65
C ASP A 118 11.36 -10.51 -12.27
N THR A 119 11.11 -9.63 -11.30
CA THR A 119 11.63 -9.79 -9.94
C THR A 119 10.92 -10.96 -9.22
N PRO A 120 11.63 -11.72 -8.37
CA PRO A 120 11.01 -12.72 -7.49
C PRO A 120 9.88 -12.13 -6.65
N GLU A 121 10.05 -10.90 -6.19
CA GLU A 121 9.11 -10.13 -5.38
C GLU A 121 7.79 -9.89 -6.12
N ALA A 122 7.85 -9.41 -7.37
CA ALA A 122 6.65 -9.18 -8.17
C ALA A 122 5.90 -10.49 -8.49
N ARG A 123 6.63 -11.59 -8.70
CA ARG A 123 6.05 -12.92 -8.92
C ARG A 123 5.37 -13.46 -7.66
N ALA A 124 6.01 -13.31 -6.50
CA ALA A 124 5.45 -13.70 -5.21
C ALA A 124 4.19 -12.88 -4.89
N ALA A 125 4.23 -11.57 -5.06
CA ALA A 125 3.08 -10.69 -4.88
C ALA A 125 1.92 -11.06 -5.83
N ALA A 126 2.22 -11.40 -7.08
CA ALA A 126 1.21 -11.88 -8.02
C ALA A 126 0.57 -13.21 -7.59
N GLN A 127 1.38 -14.18 -7.17
CA GLN A 127 0.88 -15.47 -6.66
C GLN A 127 0.03 -15.27 -5.40
N HIS A 128 0.47 -14.40 -4.49
CA HIS A 128 -0.28 -14.05 -3.28
C HIS A 128 -1.62 -13.39 -3.62
N SER A 129 -1.65 -12.42 -4.53
CA SER A 129 -2.91 -11.80 -4.96
C SER A 129 -3.93 -12.81 -5.51
N LEU A 130 -3.48 -13.92 -6.07
CA LEU A 130 -4.33 -15.01 -6.57
C LEU A 130 -4.75 -15.97 -5.45
N SER A 131 -3.90 -16.20 -4.44
CA SER A 131 -4.20 -17.09 -3.31
C SER A 131 -5.28 -16.54 -2.40
N LEU A 132 -5.47 -15.21 -2.41
CA LEU A 132 -6.55 -14.51 -1.71
C LEU A 132 -7.96 -14.83 -2.23
N GLY A 133 -8.10 -15.47 -3.39
CA GLY A 133 -9.41 -15.90 -3.90
C GLY A 133 -10.34 -14.72 -4.20
N ASP A 134 -11.45 -14.62 -3.46
CA ASP A 134 -12.45 -13.53 -3.59
C ASP A 134 -12.10 -12.30 -2.74
N GLU A 135 -11.08 -12.37 -1.88
CA GLU A 135 -10.62 -11.25 -1.05
C GLU A 135 -9.88 -10.18 -1.83
N GLN A 136 -9.84 -8.97 -1.29
CA GLN A 136 -9.16 -7.86 -1.92
C GLN A 136 -7.64 -7.89 -1.71
N TYR A 137 -6.92 -7.75 -2.82
CA TYR A 137 -5.50 -7.38 -2.82
C TYR A 137 -5.37 -5.90 -3.16
N ASN A 138 -5.08 -5.07 -2.15
CA ASN A 138 -5.02 -3.63 -2.31
C ASN A 138 -3.60 -3.09 -2.15
N LEU A 139 -3.22 -2.19 -3.04
CA LEU A 139 -1.97 -1.44 -2.98
C LEU A 139 -2.27 0.05 -2.90
N GLY A 140 -1.45 0.80 -2.18
CA GLY A 140 -1.59 2.24 -2.11
C GLY A 140 -0.29 2.92 -1.75
N GLY A 141 -0.25 4.22 -1.99
CA GLY A 141 0.82 5.01 -1.42
C GLY A 141 0.59 6.50 -1.51
N TYR A 142 1.49 7.23 -0.87
CA TYR A 142 1.50 8.67 -0.79
C TYR A 142 2.79 9.24 -1.37
N SER A 143 2.69 10.26 -2.23
CA SER A 143 3.87 10.91 -2.82
C SER A 143 4.72 9.88 -3.57
N TYR A 144 6.02 9.81 -3.30
CA TYR A 144 6.92 8.75 -3.77
C TYR A 144 6.35 7.32 -3.60
N GLY A 145 5.72 7.04 -2.45
CA GLY A 145 5.11 5.73 -2.20
C GLY A 145 3.98 5.41 -3.17
N ALA A 146 3.27 6.41 -3.68
CA ALA A 146 2.26 6.21 -4.71
C ALA A 146 2.89 5.80 -6.06
N ALA A 147 4.07 6.34 -6.39
CA ALA A 147 4.81 5.93 -7.58
C ALA A 147 5.34 4.49 -7.44
N ALA A 148 5.89 4.15 -6.28
CA ALA A 148 6.29 2.79 -5.96
C ALA A 148 5.10 1.80 -6.01
N ALA A 149 3.96 2.17 -5.43
CA ALA A 149 2.74 1.35 -5.45
C ALA A 149 2.22 1.15 -6.88
N ALA A 150 2.23 2.19 -7.73
CA ALA A 150 1.86 2.08 -9.14
C ALA A 150 2.79 1.13 -9.91
N ALA A 151 4.10 1.26 -9.72
CA ALA A 151 5.08 0.39 -10.37
C ALA A 151 4.92 -1.08 -9.94
N ASN A 152 4.69 -1.34 -8.64
CA ASN A 152 4.42 -2.67 -8.12
C ASN A 152 3.09 -3.23 -8.64
N ALA A 153 2.02 -2.43 -8.65
CA ALA A 153 0.72 -2.85 -9.17
C ALA A 153 0.81 -3.27 -10.64
N TYR A 154 1.55 -2.50 -11.45
CA TYR A 154 1.84 -2.87 -12.83
C TYR A 154 2.60 -4.21 -12.88
N ALA A 155 3.67 -4.38 -12.11
CA ALA A 155 4.47 -5.60 -12.11
C ALA A 155 3.64 -6.84 -11.68
N VAL A 156 2.81 -6.71 -10.65
CA VAL A 156 1.87 -7.75 -10.19
C VAL A 156 0.90 -8.15 -11.31
N ALA A 157 0.27 -7.14 -11.95
CA ALA A 157 -0.67 -7.36 -13.04
C ALA A 157 0.00 -8.05 -14.24
N GLN A 158 1.22 -7.68 -14.58
CA GLN A 158 1.98 -8.31 -15.67
C GLN A 158 2.36 -9.77 -15.38
N ASN A 159 2.50 -10.15 -14.11
CA ASN A 159 2.69 -11.54 -13.67
C ASN A 159 1.39 -12.33 -13.52
N GLY A 160 0.26 -11.77 -13.96
CA GLY A 160 -1.04 -12.43 -13.92
C GLY A 160 -1.78 -12.31 -12.58
N GLY A 161 -1.23 -11.58 -11.61
CA GLY A 161 -1.91 -11.24 -10.37
C GLY A 161 -3.10 -10.32 -10.58
N LYS A 162 -3.91 -10.10 -9.53
CA LYS A 162 -4.97 -9.08 -9.51
C LYS A 162 -4.60 -7.98 -8.53
N VAL A 163 -5.01 -6.76 -8.81
CA VAL A 163 -4.99 -5.64 -7.85
C VAL A 163 -6.39 -5.07 -7.81
N ASP A 164 -7.08 -5.23 -6.70
CA ASP A 164 -8.48 -4.84 -6.58
C ASP A 164 -8.59 -3.33 -6.47
N ASN A 165 -7.78 -2.70 -5.60
CA ASN A 165 -7.65 -1.25 -5.52
C ASN A 165 -6.18 -0.81 -5.56
N LEU A 166 -5.89 0.20 -6.40
CA LEU A 166 -4.64 0.95 -6.39
C LEU A 166 -4.91 2.38 -5.94
N VAL A 167 -4.45 2.77 -4.75
CA VAL A 167 -4.62 4.13 -4.21
C VAL A 167 -3.40 5.00 -4.54
N LEU A 168 -3.64 6.11 -5.25
CA LEU A 168 -2.62 7.06 -5.65
C LEU A 168 -2.88 8.41 -4.96
N LEU A 169 -2.22 8.66 -3.84
CA LEU A 169 -2.38 9.91 -3.08
C LEU A 169 -1.25 10.89 -3.41
N GLY A 170 -1.57 12.03 -4.04
CA GLY A 170 -0.57 13.03 -4.43
C GLY A 170 0.58 12.41 -5.24
N ALA A 171 0.25 11.61 -6.24
CA ALA A 171 1.21 10.71 -6.89
C ALA A 171 2.01 11.41 -8.00
N PRO A 172 3.35 11.51 -7.90
CA PRO A 172 4.18 12.13 -8.92
C PRO A 172 4.55 11.11 -10.02
N ILE A 173 3.56 10.49 -10.66
CA ILE A 173 3.77 9.48 -11.72
C ILE A 173 3.59 10.06 -13.11
N ASN A 174 4.38 9.56 -14.06
CA ASN A 174 4.31 9.98 -15.45
C ASN A 174 3.07 9.42 -16.16
N GLN A 175 2.67 10.08 -17.26
CA GLN A 175 1.47 9.71 -18.01
C GLN A 175 1.51 8.25 -18.51
N ASP A 176 2.68 7.76 -18.91
CA ASP A 176 2.84 6.39 -19.41
C ASP A 176 2.58 5.34 -18.32
N LEU A 177 3.12 5.54 -17.11
CA LEU A 177 2.85 4.67 -15.98
C LEU A 177 1.40 4.78 -15.52
N TYR A 178 0.87 6.01 -15.46
CA TYR A 178 -0.53 6.24 -15.09
C TYR A 178 -1.48 5.51 -16.06
N ASP A 179 -1.30 5.70 -17.36
CA ASP A 179 -2.07 5.00 -18.39
C ASP A 179 -1.92 3.48 -18.29
N ALA A 180 -0.72 3.00 -18.00
CA ALA A 180 -0.45 1.58 -17.85
C ALA A 180 -1.18 0.97 -16.66
N VAL A 181 -1.35 1.69 -15.54
CA VAL A 181 -2.09 1.16 -14.38
C VAL A 181 -3.60 1.36 -14.50
N THR A 182 -4.07 2.45 -15.11
CA THR A 182 -5.51 2.73 -15.26
C THR A 182 -6.18 1.92 -16.35
N HIS A 183 -5.44 1.49 -17.38
CA HIS A 183 -5.98 0.69 -18.47
C HIS A 183 -5.68 -0.81 -18.34
N ASN A 184 -5.00 -1.25 -17.27
CA ASN A 184 -4.70 -2.66 -17.08
C ASN A 184 -5.96 -3.42 -16.61
N PRO A 185 -6.43 -4.45 -17.32
CA PRO A 185 -7.65 -5.18 -16.93
C PRO A 185 -7.51 -5.99 -15.63
N ARG A 186 -6.28 -6.15 -15.11
CA ARG A 186 -6.00 -6.82 -13.82
C ARG A 186 -5.93 -5.87 -12.63
N ILE A 187 -5.90 -4.55 -12.88
CA ILE A 187 -6.03 -3.51 -11.86
C ILE A 187 -7.48 -3.00 -11.92
N LYS A 188 -8.31 -3.40 -10.96
CA LYS A 188 -9.77 -3.27 -11.07
C LYS A 188 -10.26 -1.85 -10.81
N ASN A 189 -9.63 -1.18 -9.86
CA ASN A 189 -9.98 0.17 -9.47
C ASN A 189 -8.71 0.98 -9.18
N VAL A 190 -8.58 2.14 -9.84
CA VAL A 190 -7.51 3.09 -9.55
C VAL A 190 -8.13 4.30 -8.86
N VAL A 191 -7.82 4.46 -7.58
CA VAL A 191 -8.29 5.56 -6.74
C VAL A 191 -7.24 6.67 -6.75
N ASN A 192 -7.34 7.56 -7.74
CA ASN A 192 -6.49 8.76 -7.77
C ASN A 192 -7.05 9.88 -6.86
N LEU A 193 -6.18 10.44 -6.02
CA LEU A 193 -6.48 11.49 -5.05
C LEU A 193 -5.44 12.60 -5.15
N ASP A 194 -5.67 13.52 -6.09
CA ASP A 194 -4.88 14.73 -6.22
C ASP A 194 -5.22 15.73 -5.11
N LEU A 195 -4.21 16.37 -4.54
CA LEU A 195 -4.36 17.30 -3.42
C LEU A 195 -4.37 18.78 -3.86
N GLY A 196 -4.68 19.04 -5.13
CA GLY A 196 -4.68 20.37 -5.73
C GLY A 196 -5.60 21.36 -5.01
N ALA A 197 -6.73 20.90 -4.47
CA ALA A 197 -7.65 21.72 -3.66
C ALA A 197 -6.98 22.26 -2.37
N TYR A 198 -5.90 21.63 -1.91
CA TYR A 198 -5.10 22.04 -0.77
C TYR A 198 -3.80 22.74 -1.18
N GLY A 199 -3.64 23.01 -2.47
CA GLY A 199 -2.50 23.70 -3.05
C GLY A 199 -1.36 22.78 -3.47
N ASP A 200 -1.49 21.45 -3.39
CA ASP A 200 -0.46 20.52 -3.88
C ASP A 200 -0.28 20.67 -5.40
N PRO A 201 0.94 20.94 -5.90
CA PRO A 201 1.22 20.91 -7.34
C PRO A 201 1.35 19.51 -7.93
N ILE A 202 1.50 18.46 -7.11
CA ILE A 202 1.71 17.09 -7.57
C ILE A 202 0.37 16.40 -7.87
N HIS A 203 0.32 15.74 -9.03
CA HIS A 203 -0.80 14.94 -9.49
C HIS A 203 -0.32 13.81 -10.41
N ALA A 204 -1.16 12.79 -10.61
CA ALA A 204 -0.84 11.72 -11.56
C ALA A 204 -0.83 12.24 -13.01
N GLY A 205 0.00 11.65 -13.86
CA GLY A 205 0.11 12.00 -15.29
C GLY A 205 1.00 13.22 -15.56
N MET A 206 1.87 13.58 -14.63
CA MET A 206 2.82 14.68 -14.81
C MET A 206 3.94 14.30 -15.79
N THR A 207 4.66 15.31 -16.26
CA THR A 207 5.98 15.14 -16.87
C THR A 207 7.07 15.34 -15.82
N ASP A 208 8.25 14.75 -16.01
CA ASP A 208 9.40 15.01 -15.13
C ASP A 208 9.71 16.51 -15.00
N GLY A 209 9.52 17.27 -16.08
CA GLY A 209 9.68 18.72 -16.07
C GLY A 209 8.68 19.45 -15.18
N GLU A 210 7.45 18.94 -15.05
CA GLU A 210 6.44 19.48 -14.12
C GLU A 210 6.77 19.12 -12.68
N ILE A 211 7.20 17.88 -12.43
CA ILE A 211 7.64 17.42 -11.09
C ILE A 211 8.81 18.29 -10.60
N LEU A 212 9.81 18.52 -11.44
CA LEU A 212 10.96 19.37 -11.09
C LEU A 212 10.55 20.82 -10.84
N ARG A 213 9.60 21.37 -11.61
CA ARG A 213 9.07 22.73 -11.38
C ARG A 213 8.25 22.85 -10.11
N ALA A 214 7.66 21.75 -9.62
CA ALA A 214 6.91 21.73 -8.37
C ALA A 214 7.82 21.81 -7.13
N ALA A 215 9.09 21.38 -7.24
CA ALA A 215 10.00 21.22 -6.11
C ALA A 215 10.12 22.46 -5.18
N PRO A 216 10.29 23.71 -5.67
CA PRO A 216 10.37 24.87 -4.78
C PRO A 216 9.09 25.10 -3.97
N LYS A 217 7.92 24.83 -4.57
CA LYS A 217 6.62 24.96 -3.89
C LYS A 217 6.46 23.86 -2.84
N LEU A 218 6.89 22.63 -3.14
CA LEU A 218 6.90 21.53 -2.18
C LEU A 218 7.77 21.86 -0.97
N ALA A 219 8.98 22.37 -1.18
CA ALA A 219 9.87 22.79 -0.09
C ALA A 219 9.22 23.84 0.83
N GLY A 220 8.47 24.80 0.26
CA GLY A 220 7.72 25.79 1.03
C GLY A 220 6.52 25.19 1.79
N GLN A 221 5.87 24.17 1.24
CA GLN A 221 4.70 23.53 1.86
C GLN A 221 5.06 22.64 3.05
N TRP A 222 6.26 22.05 3.04
CA TRP A 222 6.71 21.10 4.06
C TRP A 222 6.60 21.64 5.48
N ALA A 223 7.11 22.85 5.74
CA ALA A 223 7.09 23.47 7.06
C ALA A 223 5.66 23.76 7.59
N SER A 224 4.66 23.80 6.71
CA SER A 224 3.29 24.16 7.06
C SER A 224 2.33 22.97 7.15
N GLY A 225 2.73 21.76 6.72
CA GLY A 225 1.84 20.60 6.64
C GLY A 225 0.62 20.83 5.74
N GLN A 226 0.76 21.68 4.71
CA GLN A 226 -0.27 22.00 3.73
C GLN A 226 0.08 21.41 2.36
N GLY A 227 -0.86 21.49 1.41
CA GLY A 227 -0.68 20.96 0.07
C GLY A 227 -0.22 19.52 0.07
N HIS A 228 0.97 19.30 -0.47
CA HIS A 228 1.56 17.96 -0.59
C HIS A 228 1.80 17.26 0.74
N PHE A 229 1.88 17.97 1.86
CA PHE A 229 2.16 17.44 3.20
C PHE A 229 0.91 17.37 4.09
N ARG A 230 -0.27 17.40 3.49
CA ARG A 230 -1.56 17.46 4.20
C ARG A 230 -1.75 16.35 5.25
N TYR A 231 -1.22 15.15 5.00
CA TYR A 231 -1.42 13.96 5.86
C TYR A 231 -0.16 13.54 6.63
N SER A 232 0.95 14.27 6.48
CA SER A 232 2.26 13.88 7.01
C SER A 232 2.60 14.50 8.38
N GLY A 233 1.68 15.23 9.00
CA GLY A 233 1.89 15.86 10.31
C GLY A 233 1.21 15.10 11.46
N ASP A 234 1.41 15.62 12.66
CA ASP A 234 0.93 15.00 13.90
C ASP A 234 -0.15 15.82 14.61
N GLY A 235 -0.96 15.12 15.41
CA GLY A 235 -1.99 15.70 16.26
C GLY A 235 -3.40 15.72 15.64
N PRO A 236 -4.40 16.21 16.40
CA PRO A 236 -5.81 15.94 16.13
C PRO A 236 -6.32 16.40 14.76
N VAL A 237 -5.76 17.50 14.24
CA VAL A 237 -6.13 18.01 12.90
C VAL A 237 -5.66 17.05 11.80
N PHE A 238 -4.48 16.45 11.94
CA PHE A 238 -3.98 15.47 10.98
C PHE A 238 -4.67 14.12 11.14
N ASP A 239 -4.99 13.71 12.37
CA ASP A 239 -5.80 12.51 12.63
C ASP A 239 -7.16 12.61 11.96
N GLN A 240 -7.87 13.73 12.16
CA GLN A 240 -9.16 13.96 11.50
C GLN A 240 -9.04 13.87 9.97
N ARG A 241 -8.00 14.47 9.38
CA ARG A 241 -7.79 14.39 7.92
C ARG A 241 -7.58 12.95 7.47
N ARG A 242 -6.83 12.15 8.22
CA ARG A 242 -6.58 10.73 7.90
C ARG A 242 -7.85 9.89 8.05
N ASP A 243 -8.70 10.20 9.03
CA ASP A 243 -10.02 9.58 9.17
C ASP A 243 -10.93 9.94 7.98
N GLU A 244 -10.95 11.22 7.57
CA GLU A 244 -11.69 11.68 6.37
C GLU A 244 -11.18 11.03 5.09
N LEU A 245 -9.86 10.84 4.96
CA LEU A 245 -9.25 10.09 3.86
C LEU A 245 -9.71 8.63 3.90
N THR A 246 -9.69 8.00 5.07
CA THR A 246 -10.13 6.60 5.24
C THR A 246 -11.57 6.40 4.78
N GLN A 247 -12.48 7.28 5.19
CA GLN A 247 -13.88 7.22 4.75
C GLN A 247 -14.01 7.38 3.23
N GLN A 248 -13.25 8.31 2.62
CA GLN A 248 -13.22 8.44 1.16
C GLN A 248 -12.72 7.19 0.44
N LEU A 249 -11.78 6.44 1.03
CA LEU A 249 -11.28 5.19 0.43
C LEU A 249 -12.31 4.06 0.55
N LEU A 250 -12.98 3.94 1.71
CA LEU A 250 -14.07 2.98 1.94
C LEU A 250 -15.23 3.22 0.96
N ASP A 251 -15.65 4.48 0.79
CA ASP A 251 -16.69 4.89 -0.15
C ASP A 251 -16.33 4.54 -1.61
N ARG A 252 -15.03 4.41 -1.91
CA ARG A 252 -14.50 4.03 -3.23
C ARG A 252 -14.21 2.54 -3.36
N GLY A 253 -14.57 1.74 -2.36
CA GLY A 253 -14.55 0.27 -2.44
C GLY A 253 -13.34 -0.41 -1.82
N LEU A 254 -12.46 0.33 -1.13
CA LEU A 254 -11.41 -0.27 -0.30
C LEU A 254 -12.04 -0.92 0.94
N ARG A 255 -11.54 -2.08 1.37
CA ARG A 255 -12.00 -2.84 2.54
C ARG A 255 -10.82 -3.49 3.26
#